data_AF-A0A7Z7FPF8-F1
#
_entry.id   AF-A0A7Z7FPF8-F1
#
_cell.length_a   1.000
_cell.length_b   1.000
_cell.length_c   1.000
_cell.angle_alpha   90.00
_cell.angle_beta   90.00
_cell.angle_gamma   90.00
#
_symmetry.space_group_name_H-M   'P 1'
#
loop_
_entity.id
_entity.type
_entity.pdbx_description
1 polymer ?
#
loop_
_entity_poly.entity_id
_entity_poly.type
_entity_poly.pdbx_seq_one_letter_code
_entity_poly.pdbx_strand_id
1 'polypeptide(L)'
;MTDFWTRFNEMAAAAELTETGKLFAASNFHVGHNGGGTSAWERQVDETGWKVLITDVGGCDHVSEDGTWIVGAHNDNGDYVERCVEAASVAEALAAADAFDLALGGHVVTPAATIGDKIVLAREFGTKVQEELSRADFRAVIELNRNDSAACHTHDFCDANMVMLDAFKVTFEREPAFLTNPEEAADLALWNDAWQIAKAAEFFA
;
A
#
# COMPACT_ATOMS: atom_id res chain seq x y z
N MET A 1 -31.84 -24.94 3.93
CA MET A 1 -31.47 -23.96 2.90
C MET A 1 -30.44 -23.06 3.52
N THR A 2 -29.22 -23.06 3.02
CA THR A 2 -28.20 -22.08 3.39
C THR A 2 -28.67 -20.71 2.91
N ASP A 3 -28.60 -19.70 3.76
CA ASP A 3 -29.02 -18.35 3.39
C ASP A 3 -28.09 -17.78 2.31
N PHE A 4 -28.54 -16.71 1.65
CA PHE A 4 -27.79 -16.07 0.57
C PHE A 4 -26.40 -15.63 1.00
N TRP A 5 -26.26 -15.02 2.18
CA TRP A 5 -24.99 -14.47 2.65
C TRP A 5 -23.98 -15.56 2.97
N THR A 6 -24.42 -16.68 3.53
CA THR A 6 -23.53 -17.84 3.72
C THR A 6 -22.97 -18.32 2.37
N ARG A 7 -23.81 -18.45 1.33
CA ARG A 7 -23.35 -18.88 -0.01
C ARG A 7 -22.44 -17.86 -0.68
N PHE A 8 -22.76 -16.57 -0.54
CA PHE A 8 -21.93 -15.49 -1.07
C PHE A 8 -20.55 -15.47 -0.41
N ASN A 9 -20.50 -15.59 0.91
CA ASN A 9 -19.23 -15.60 1.65
C ASN A 9 -18.37 -16.82 1.29
N GLU A 10 -18.98 -18.00 1.10
CA GLU A 10 -18.27 -19.19 0.63
C GLU A 10 -17.70 -18.99 -0.78
N MET A 11 -18.46 -18.36 -1.68
CA MET A 11 -18.02 -18.03 -3.03
C MET A 11 -16.88 -16.99 -3.02
N ALA A 12 -17.02 -15.90 -2.26
CA ALA A 12 -16.00 -14.88 -2.11
C ALA A 12 -14.70 -15.46 -1.56
N ALA A 13 -14.78 -16.27 -0.50
CA ALA A 13 -13.63 -16.95 0.07
C ALA A 13 -12.97 -17.93 -0.93
N ALA A 14 -13.77 -18.64 -1.74
CA ALA A 14 -13.24 -19.51 -2.78
C ALA A 14 -12.53 -18.72 -3.89
N ALA A 15 -13.06 -17.55 -4.27
CA ALA A 15 -12.45 -16.68 -5.26
C ALA A 15 -11.08 -16.15 -4.80
N GLU A 16 -10.96 -15.73 -3.54
CA GLU A 16 -9.70 -15.27 -2.93
C GLU A 16 -8.61 -16.37 -2.87
N LEU A 17 -8.98 -17.65 -2.97
CA LEU A 17 -8.02 -18.76 -2.99
C LEU A 17 -7.43 -19.03 -4.38
N THR A 18 -8.02 -18.50 -5.44
CA THR A 18 -7.51 -18.60 -6.82
C THR A 18 -6.21 -17.80 -7.00
N GLU A 19 -5.41 -18.10 -8.03
CA GLU A 19 -4.18 -17.32 -8.29
C GLU A 19 -4.50 -15.85 -8.59
N THR A 20 -5.53 -15.60 -9.40
CA THR A 20 -6.03 -14.25 -9.69
C THR A 20 -6.56 -13.55 -8.43
N GLY A 21 -7.38 -14.23 -7.64
CA GLY A 21 -7.96 -13.66 -6.42
C GLY A 21 -6.90 -13.31 -5.37
N LYS A 22 -5.83 -14.11 -5.25
CA LYS A 22 -4.69 -13.77 -4.37
C LYS A 22 -3.98 -12.49 -4.81
N LEU A 23 -3.86 -12.26 -6.11
CA LEU A 23 -3.24 -11.04 -6.64
C LEU A 23 -4.12 -9.82 -6.37
N PHE A 24 -5.43 -9.92 -6.59
CA PHE A 24 -6.37 -8.84 -6.25
C PHE A 24 -6.42 -8.57 -4.74
N ALA A 25 -6.50 -9.61 -3.91
CA ALA A 25 -6.47 -9.48 -2.45
C ALA A 25 -5.17 -8.84 -1.94
N ALA A 26 -4.01 -9.17 -2.53
CA ALA A 26 -2.74 -8.53 -2.21
C ALA A 26 -2.73 -7.03 -2.54
N SER A 27 -3.59 -6.58 -3.45
CA SER A 27 -3.82 -5.18 -3.81
C SER A 27 -5.04 -4.57 -3.10
N ASN A 28 -5.47 -5.16 -1.99
CA ASN A 28 -6.56 -4.68 -1.13
C ASN A 28 -7.97 -4.71 -1.77
N PHE A 29 -8.17 -5.57 -2.77
CA PHE A 29 -9.50 -5.87 -3.27
C PHE A 29 -10.15 -7.01 -2.48
N HIS A 30 -11.47 -6.96 -2.36
CA HIS A 30 -12.28 -8.06 -1.85
C HIS A 30 -13.51 -8.25 -2.75
N VAL A 31 -14.12 -9.43 -2.73
CA VAL A 31 -15.33 -9.68 -3.52
C VAL A 31 -16.54 -9.04 -2.83
N GLY A 32 -17.12 -8.04 -3.48
CA GLY A 32 -18.30 -7.31 -3.04
C GLY A 32 -19.55 -7.68 -3.82
N HIS A 33 -20.72 -7.46 -3.21
CA HIS A 33 -22.02 -7.58 -3.87
C HIS A 33 -22.51 -6.19 -4.28
N ASN A 34 -22.60 -5.93 -5.59
CA ASN A 34 -22.95 -4.63 -6.17
C ASN A 34 -24.44 -4.49 -6.52
N GLY A 35 -25.31 -5.34 -5.96
CA GLY A 35 -26.76 -5.32 -6.22
C GLY A 35 -27.15 -6.24 -7.37
N GLY A 36 -28.46 -6.50 -7.58
CA GLY A 36 -28.93 -7.29 -8.73
C GLY A 36 -28.47 -8.75 -8.82
N GLY A 37 -27.79 -9.28 -7.80
CA GLY A 37 -27.17 -10.61 -7.83
C GLY A 37 -25.80 -10.64 -8.53
N THR A 38 -25.22 -9.49 -8.83
CA THR A 38 -23.89 -9.37 -9.43
C THR A 38 -22.82 -9.24 -8.35
N SER A 39 -21.58 -9.52 -8.73
CA SER A 39 -20.42 -9.40 -7.84
C SER A 39 -19.23 -8.83 -8.60
N ALA A 40 -18.32 -8.20 -7.86
CA ALA A 40 -17.11 -7.62 -8.43
C ALA A 40 -16.01 -7.61 -7.36
N TRP A 41 -14.76 -7.52 -7.79
CA TRP A 41 -13.68 -7.13 -6.88
C TRP A 41 -13.81 -5.64 -6.62
N GLU A 42 -13.98 -5.24 -5.36
CA GLU A 42 -14.09 -3.84 -4.97
C GLU A 42 -12.95 -3.42 -4.04
N ARG A 43 -12.48 -2.19 -4.24
CA ARG A 43 -11.50 -1.50 -3.39
C ARG A 43 -12.01 -0.11 -3.09
N GLN A 44 -12.06 0.26 -1.82
CA GLN A 44 -12.43 1.61 -1.40
C GLN A 44 -11.31 2.59 -1.76
N VAL A 45 -11.68 3.73 -2.36
CA VAL A 45 -10.75 4.79 -2.75
C VAL A 45 -10.38 5.67 -1.55
N ASP A 46 -11.39 6.15 -0.83
CA ASP A 46 -11.27 7.02 0.33
C ASP A 46 -12.59 7.07 1.14
N GLU A 47 -12.68 7.98 2.12
CA GLU A 47 -13.88 8.21 2.94
C GLU A 47 -15.04 8.87 2.18
N THR A 48 -14.84 9.34 0.95
CA THR A 48 -15.89 10.02 0.18
C THR A 48 -16.91 9.06 -0.43
N GLY A 49 -16.68 7.74 -0.27
CA GLY A 49 -17.60 6.70 -0.70
C GLY A 49 -17.32 6.17 -2.11
N TRP A 50 -16.23 6.59 -2.76
CA TRP A 50 -15.81 6.02 -4.04
C TRP A 50 -15.18 4.63 -3.88
N LYS A 51 -15.49 3.76 -4.83
CA LYS A 51 -14.95 2.41 -4.97
C LYS A 51 -14.49 2.17 -6.40
N VAL A 52 -13.34 1.54 -6.55
CA VAL A 52 -12.90 0.95 -7.80
C VAL A 52 -13.40 -0.48 -7.89
N LEU A 53 -13.89 -0.87 -9.06
CA LEU A 53 -14.39 -2.19 -9.37
C LEU A 53 -13.55 -2.85 -10.45
N ILE A 54 -13.28 -4.13 -10.27
CA ILE A 54 -12.79 -5.03 -11.32
C ILE A 54 -13.81 -6.15 -11.49
N THR A 55 -14.38 -6.26 -12.69
CA THR A 55 -15.47 -7.20 -13.01
C THR A 55 -15.24 -7.80 -14.40
N ASP A 56 -15.98 -8.84 -14.74
CA ASP A 56 -15.97 -9.44 -16.07
C ASP A 56 -16.46 -8.46 -17.14
N VAL A 57 -16.33 -8.84 -18.41
CA VAL A 57 -16.78 -8.02 -19.55
C VAL A 57 -18.29 -7.76 -19.56
N GLY A 58 -19.08 -8.58 -18.88
CA GLY A 58 -20.50 -8.36 -18.67
C GLY A 58 -20.82 -7.35 -17.56
N GLY A 59 -19.85 -6.97 -16.74
CA GLY A 59 -20.04 -6.10 -15.57
C GLY A 59 -20.88 -6.74 -14.46
N CYS A 60 -20.90 -8.07 -14.43
CA CYS A 60 -21.85 -8.86 -13.66
C CYS A 60 -21.16 -9.80 -12.66
N ASP A 61 -19.91 -10.17 -12.89
CA ASP A 61 -19.20 -11.14 -12.06
C ASP A 61 -17.76 -10.71 -11.73
N HIS A 62 -17.23 -11.25 -10.65
CA HIS A 62 -15.84 -11.13 -10.21
C HIS A 62 -14.94 -12.19 -10.86
N VAL A 63 -15.48 -12.96 -11.82
CA VAL A 63 -14.77 -14.00 -12.56
C VAL A 63 -14.89 -13.71 -14.05
N SER A 64 -13.74 -13.61 -14.73
CA SER A 64 -13.68 -13.52 -16.18
C SER A 64 -13.47 -14.91 -16.81
N GLU A 65 -14.31 -15.27 -17.78
CA GLU A 65 -14.19 -16.53 -18.53
C GLU A 65 -13.07 -16.52 -19.58
N ASP A 66 -12.81 -15.36 -20.19
CA ASP A 66 -11.81 -15.17 -21.25
C ASP A 66 -10.50 -14.56 -20.74
N GLY A 67 -10.45 -14.20 -19.45
CA GLY A 67 -9.32 -13.53 -18.81
C GLY A 67 -9.33 -12.01 -18.97
N THR A 68 -10.35 -11.46 -19.62
CA THR A 68 -10.55 -10.01 -19.82
C THR A 68 -11.43 -9.43 -18.71
N TRP A 69 -11.05 -8.27 -18.21
CA TRP A 69 -11.71 -7.56 -17.12
C TRP A 69 -12.13 -6.17 -17.55
N ILE A 70 -13.20 -5.66 -16.96
CA ILE A 70 -13.58 -4.26 -16.99
C ILE A 70 -13.24 -3.65 -15.64
N VAL A 71 -12.53 -2.52 -15.70
CA VAL A 71 -12.18 -1.71 -14.54
C VAL A 71 -12.91 -0.38 -14.62
N GLY A 72 -13.61 -0.01 -13.54
CA GLY A 72 -14.36 1.23 -13.44
C GLY A 72 -14.46 1.70 -11.99
N ALA A 73 -15.22 2.76 -11.75
CA ALA A 73 -15.42 3.27 -10.40
C ALA A 73 -16.84 3.82 -10.21
N HIS A 74 -17.37 3.64 -9.01
CA HIS A 74 -18.69 4.14 -8.59
C HIS A 74 -18.65 4.62 -7.14
N ASN A 75 -19.66 5.37 -6.72
CA ASN A 75 -19.85 5.74 -5.32
C ASN A 75 -21.18 5.24 -4.75
N ASP A 76 -21.34 5.39 -3.44
CA ASP A 76 -22.56 4.99 -2.72
C ASP A 76 -23.81 5.81 -3.09
N ASN A 77 -23.63 6.98 -3.73
CA ASN A 77 -24.74 7.81 -4.22
C ASN A 77 -25.26 7.35 -5.60
N GLY A 78 -24.62 6.35 -6.21
CA GLY A 78 -24.95 5.84 -7.54
C GLY A 78 -24.30 6.62 -8.68
N ASP A 79 -23.36 7.51 -8.39
CA ASP A 79 -22.51 8.11 -9.43
C ASP A 79 -21.47 7.10 -9.88
N TYR A 80 -21.06 7.21 -11.13
CA TYR A 80 -20.03 6.37 -11.72
C TYR A 80 -19.15 7.18 -12.67
N VAL A 81 -17.92 6.73 -12.87
CA VAL A 81 -17.06 7.27 -13.92
C VAL A 81 -17.51 6.67 -15.25
N GLU A 82 -17.96 7.50 -16.19
CA GLU A 82 -18.48 7.04 -17.50
C GLU A 82 -17.46 6.23 -18.32
N ARG A 83 -16.16 6.41 -18.05
CA ARG A 83 -15.10 5.67 -18.71
C ARG A 83 -14.76 4.43 -17.89
N CYS A 84 -14.82 3.26 -18.53
CA CYS A 84 -14.21 2.03 -18.05
C CYS A 84 -12.98 1.66 -18.89
N VAL A 85 -12.12 0.79 -18.35
CA VAL A 85 -10.93 0.27 -19.02
C VAL A 85 -11.06 -1.25 -19.14
N GLU A 86 -10.94 -1.77 -20.36
CA GLU A 86 -10.77 -3.21 -20.57
C GLU A 86 -9.30 -3.59 -20.32
N ALA A 87 -9.10 -4.67 -19.57
CA ALA A 87 -7.80 -5.20 -19.21
C ALA A 87 -7.72 -6.68 -19.59
N ALA A 88 -6.74 -7.06 -20.40
CA ALA A 88 -6.55 -8.44 -20.87
C ALA A 88 -5.71 -9.29 -19.89
N SER A 89 -5.30 -8.72 -18.77
CA SER A 89 -4.57 -9.41 -17.72
C SER A 89 -4.82 -8.81 -16.34
N VAL A 90 -4.52 -9.58 -15.29
CA VAL A 90 -4.58 -9.12 -13.89
C VAL A 90 -3.68 -7.90 -13.66
N ALA A 91 -2.49 -7.88 -14.25
CA ALA A 91 -1.57 -6.75 -14.11
C ALA A 91 -2.12 -5.47 -14.74
N GLU A 92 -2.76 -5.57 -15.92
CA GLU A 92 -3.43 -4.43 -16.55
C GLU A 92 -4.64 -3.96 -15.75
N ALA A 93 -5.42 -4.89 -15.17
CA ALA A 93 -6.57 -4.56 -14.36
C ALA A 93 -6.16 -3.79 -13.09
N LEU A 94 -5.10 -4.24 -12.42
CA LEU A 94 -4.52 -3.56 -11.26
C LEU A 94 -3.96 -2.17 -11.63
N ALA A 95 -3.23 -2.06 -12.74
CA ALA A 95 -2.72 -0.77 -13.19
C ALA A 95 -3.83 0.23 -13.55
N ALA A 96 -4.92 -0.25 -14.16
CA ALA A 96 -6.09 0.57 -14.44
C ALA A 96 -6.79 1.00 -13.14
N ALA A 97 -6.90 0.10 -12.15
CA ALA A 97 -7.49 0.40 -10.86
C ALA A 97 -6.71 1.49 -10.12
N ASP A 98 -5.38 1.40 -10.08
CA ASP A 98 -4.51 2.40 -9.47
C ASP A 98 -4.65 3.77 -10.16
N ALA A 99 -4.89 3.78 -11.47
CA ALA A 99 -5.16 5.02 -12.21
C ALA A 99 -6.52 5.64 -11.85
N PHE A 100 -7.55 4.83 -11.55
CA PHE A 100 -8.83 5.34 -11.05
C PHE A 100 -8.70 5.90 -9.63
N ASP A 101 -7.99 5.21 -8.74
CA ASP A 101 -7.73 5.71 -7.38
C ASP A 101 -7.09 7.09 -7.43
N LEU A 102 -6.02 7.24 -8.24
CA LEU A 102 -5.33 8.52 -8.40
C LEU A 102 -6.25 9.62 -8.98
N ALA A 103 -7.09 9.28 -9.97
CA ALA A 103 -7.98 10.24 -10.60
C ALA A 103 -9.13 10.70 -9.69
N LEU A 104 -9.55 9.84 -8.76
CA LEU A 104 -10.64 10.11 -7.82
C LEU A 104 -10.17 10.79 -6.53
N GLY A 105 -8.89 11.12 -6.43
CA GLY A 105 -8.32 11.73 -5.23
C GLY A 105 -8.05 10.73 -4.12
N GLY A 106 -8.19 9.43 -4.40
CA GLY A 106 -7.70 8.38 -3.53
C GLY A 106 -6.23 8.56 -3.29
N HIS A 107 -5.84 8.49 -2.02
CA HIS A 107 -4.48 8.13 -1.68
C HIS A 107 -4.24 6.79 -2.38
N VAL A 108 -3.24 6.73 -3.25
CA VAL A 108 -2.75 5.45 -3.78
C VAL A 108 -2.70 4.52 -2.57
N VAL A 109 -3.53 3.48 -2.55
CA VAL A 109 -3.36 2.39 -1.59
C VAL A 109 -2.07 1.76 -2.04
N THR A 110 -0.95 2.34 -1.62
CA THR A 110 0.34 1.69 -1.74
C THR A 110 0.12 0.38 -1.01
N PRO A 111 0.25 -0.78 -1.69
CA PRO A 111 0.19 -2.06 -1.01
C PRO A 111 1.09 -1.96 0.23
N ALA A 112 0.65 -2.56 1.34
CA ALA A 112 1.37 -2.49 2.61
C ALA A 112 2.88 -2.53 2.36
N ALA A 113 3.57 -1.44 2.73
CA ALA A 113 4.91 -1.14 2.23
C ALA A 113 5.76 -2.40 2.17
N THR A 114 6.24 -2.73 0.97
CA THR A 114 6.88 -4.01 0.75
C THR A 114 8.17 -4.07 1.55
N ILE A 115 8.69 -5.28 1.79
CA ILE A 115 10.03 -5.40 2.39
C ILE A 115 11.10 -4.70 1.54
N GLY A 116 10.88 -4.60 0.22
CA GLY A 116 11.71 -3.82 -0.70
C GLY A 116 11.70 -2.34 -0.35
N ASP A 117 10.52 -1.73 -0.21
CA ASP A 117 10.36 -0.31 0.14
C ASP A 117 11.03 0.03 1.47
N LYS A 118 10.85 -0.84 2.47
CA LYS A 118 11.50 -0.71 3.78
C LYS A 118 13.02 -0.72 3.68
N ILE A 119 13.58 -1.60 2.86
CA ILE A 119 15.03 -1.71 2.65
C ILE A 119 15.58 -0.49 1.87
N VAL A 120 14.86 -0.01 0.86
CA VAL A 120 15.27 1.17 0.09
C VAL A 120 15.31 2.40 0.99
N LEU A 121 14.24 2.64 1.77
CA LEU A 121 14.20 3.74 2.73
C LEU A 121 15.29 3.62 3.79
N ALA A 122 15.51 2.41 4.33
CA ALA A 122 16.57 2.16 5.32
C ALA A 122 17.97 2.48 4.79
N ARG A 123 18.26 2.14 3.51
CA ARG A 123 19.53 2.45 2.85
C ARG A 123 19.72 3.94 2.62
N GLU A 124 18.67 4.63 2.17
CA GLU A 124 18.74 6.08 1.97
C GLU A 124 18.96 6.79 3.30
N PHE A 125 18.22 6.39 4.35
CA PHE A 125 18.43 6.91 5.69
C PHE A 125 19.84 6.65 6.22
N GLY A 126 20.37 5.43 6.03
CA GLY A 126 21.75 5.09 6.36
C GLY A 126 22.77 5.99 5.66
N THR A 127 22.58 6.26 4.37
CA THR A 127 23.44 7.16 3.58
C THR A 127 23.43 8.57 4.16
N LYS A 128 22.24 9.13 4.41
CA LYS A 128 22.13 10.50 4.93
C LYS A 128 22.70 10.65 6.34
N VAL A 129 22.55 9.63 7.20
CA VAL A 129 23.18 9.64 8.53
C VAL A 129 24.71 9.66 8.42
N GLN A 130 25.30 8.96 7.45
CA GLN A 130 26.75 9.00 7.19
C GLN A 130 27.22 10.33 6.59
N GLU A 131 26.36 11.06 5.88
CA GLU A 131 26.65 12.41 5.36
C GLU A 131 26.55 13.48 6.45
N GLU A 132 25.56 13.34 7.34
CA GLU A 132 25.29 14.29 8.42
C GLU A 132 26.31 14.18 9.56
N LEU A 133 26.76 12.96 9.87
CA LEU A 133 27.65 12.71 11.01
C LEU A 133 29.11 12.62 10.60
N SER A 134 29.99 13.09 11.48
CA SER A 134 31.42 12.81 11.33
C SER A 134 31.68 11.31 11.45
N ARG A 135 32.78 10.81 10.87
CA ARG A 135 33.18 9.40 11.00
C ARG A 135 33.35 8.95 12.46
N ALA A 136 33.72 9.85 13.35
CA ALA A 136 33.88 9.53 14.77
C ALA A 136 32.52 9.39 15.46
N ASP A 137 31.60 10.32 15.18
CA ASP A 137 30.26 10.32 15.74
C ASP A 137 29.43 9.15 15.21
N PHE A 138 29.53 8.86 13.91
CA PHE A 138 28.87 7.70 13.32
C PHE A 138 29.31 6.37 13.97
N ARG A 139 30.61 6.22 14.27
CA ARG A 139 31.11 5.06 15.02
C ARG A 139 30.57 5.00 16.44
N ALA A 140 30.43 6.16 17.10
CA ALA A 140 29.85 6.23 18.43
C ALA A 140 28.36 5.84 18.42
N VAL A 141 27.59 6.31 17.41
CA VAL A 141 26.19 5.91 17.20
C VAL A 141 26.05 4.40 17.06
N ILE A 142 26.89 3.76 16.22
CA ILE A 142 26.88 2.29 16.06
C ILE A 142 27.14 1.60 17.39
N GLU A 143 28.18 2.02 18.12
CA GLU A 143 28.55 1.39 19.39
C GLU A 143 27.46 1.56 20.46
N LEU A 144 26.83 2.74 20.54
CA LEU A 144 25.73 2.97 21.47
C LEU A 144 24.49 2.14 21.09
N ASN A 145 24.13 2.10 19.80
CA ASN A 145 22.99 1.30 19.31
C ASN A 145 23.15 -0.21 19.51
N ARG A 146 24.39 -0.73 19.56
CA ARG A 146 24.66 -2.13 19.93
C ARG A 146 24.35 -2.42 21.40
N ASN A 147 24.58 -1.44 22.26
CA ASN A 147 24.44 -1.58 23.71
C ASN A 147 23.02 -1.24 24.21
N ASP A 148 22.20 -0.61 23.38
CA ASP A 148 20.79 -0.31 23.66
C ASP A 148 19.89 -0.61 22.45
N SER A 149 19.09 -1.67 22.56
CA SER A 149 18.13 -2.04 21.52
C SER A 149 16.88 -1.16 21.51
N ALA A 150 16.52 -0.53 22.62
CA ALA A 150 15.26 0.19 22.80
C ALA A 150 15.31 1.63 22.26
N ALA A 151 16.47 2.28 22.34
CA ALA A 151 16.67 3.63 21.81
C ALA A 151 17.37 3.64 20.44
N CYS A 152 17.18 4.71 19.68
CA CYS A 152 18.08 5.02 18.57
C CYS A 152 18.97 6.20 18.94
N HIS A 153 20.25 5.91 19.16
CA HIS A 153 21.25 6.88 19.59
C HIS A 153 21.66 7.86 18.48
N THR A 154 21.14 7.75 17.26
CA THR A 154 21.35 8.76 16.22
C THR A 154 20.81 10.13 16.68
N HIS A 155 19.76 10.15 17.50
CA HIS A 155 19.21 11.38 18.09
C HIS A 155 20.15 12.09 19.07
N ASP A 156 21.16 11.39 19.59
CA ASP A 156 22.16 12.00 20.49
C ASP A 156 23.16 12.88 19.72
N PHE A 157 23.21 12.75 18.39
CA PHE A 157 24.21 13.41 17.53
C PHE A 157 23.58 14.31 16.46
N CYS A 158 22.38 14.02 15.97
CA CYS A 158 21.67 14.87 15.02
C CYS A 158 20.15 14.78 15.19
N ASP A 159 19.41 15.66 14.50
CA ASP A 159 17.97 15.53 14.38
C ASP A 159 17.61 14.41 13.40
N ALA A 160 17.64 13.18 13.90
CA ALA A 160 17.45 12.01 13.06
C ALA A 160 16.04 11.95 12.43
N ASN A 161 15.04 12.66 12.98
CA ASN A 161 13.71 12.74 12.36
C ASN A 161 13.76 13.55 11.07
N MET A 162 14.52 14.65 11.06
CA MET A 162 14.74 15.43 9.84
C MET A 162 15.55 14.65 8.81
N VAL A 163 16.57 13.91 9.23
CA VAL A 163 17.36 13.05 8.33
C VAL A 163 16.49 11.96 7.70
N MET A 164 15.62 11.32 8.48
CA MET A 164 14.68 10.33 7.95
C MET A 164 13.60 10.96 7.06
N LEU A 165 13.15 12.18 7.39
CA LEU A 165 12.20 12.91 6.54
C LEU A 165 12.79 13.15 5.15
N ASP A 166 14.04 13.61 5.10
CA ASP A 166 14.73 13.84 3.84
C ASP A 166 14.96 12.53 3.07
N ALA A 167 15.29 11.42 3.76
CA ALA A 167 15.39 10.10 3.13
C ALA A 167 14.06 9.62 2.54
N PHE A 168 12.96 9.85 3.25
CA PHE A 168 11.62 9.50 2.81
C PHE A 168 11.24 10.26 1.53
N LYS A 169 11.45 11.59 1.53
CA LYS A 169 11.16 12.45 0.38
C LYS A 169 11.96 12.05 -0.86
N VAL A 170 13.24 11.71 -0.68
CA VAL A 170 14.09 11.24 -1.80
C VAL A 170 13.61 9.88 -2.33
N THR A 171 13.21 8.98 -1.44
CA THR A 171 12.82 7.61 -1.82
C THR A 171 11.47 7.55 -2.53
N PHE A 172 10.49 8.32 -2.06
CA PHE A 172 9.09 8.21 -2.51
C PHE A 172 8.57 9.44 -3.24
N GLU A 173 9.39 10.47 -3.42
CA GLU A 173 9.04 11.74 -4.07
C GLU A 173 7.79 12.43 -3.49
N ARG A 174 7.50 12.16 -2.20
CA ARG A 174 6.38 12.71 -1.44
C ARG A 174 6.72 12.87 0.04
N GLU A 175 5.90 13.62 0.76
CA GLU A 175 5.96 13.66 2.22
C GLU A 175 5.24 12.44 2.84
N PRO A 176 5.64 12.01 4.05
CA PRO A 176 4.88 11.03 4.81
C PRO A 176 3.48 11.58 5.15
N ALA A 177 2.45 10.77 4.93
CA ALA A 177 1.06 11.16 5.14
C ALA A 177 0.77 11.49 6.61
N PHE A 178 1.48 10.87 7.56
CA PHE A 178 1.31 11.14 8.99
C PHE A 178 1.65 12.57 9.43
N LEU A 179 2.35 13.35 8.58
CA LEU A 179 2.63 14.76 8.86
C LEU A 179 1.39 15.66 8.75
N THR A 180 0.44 15.28 7.89
CA THR A 180 -0.80 16.05 7.66
C THR A 180 -2.02 15.33 8.24
N ASN A 181 -2.00 14.00 8.29
CA ASN A 181 -3.02 13.18 8.91
C ASN A 181 -2.38 12.18 9.89
N PRO A 182 -2.33 12.49 11.21
CA PRO A 182 -1.73 11.60 12.21
C PRO A 182 -2.36 10.21 12.33
N GLU A 183 -3.57 10.00 11.78
CA GLU A 183 -4.25 8.70 11.75
C GLU A 183 -3.70 7.77 10.65
N GLU A 184 -2.90 8.30 9.71
CA GLU A 184 -2.21 7.52 8.67
C GLU A 184 -1.03 6.72 9.24
N ALA A 185 -1.34 5.52 9.73
CA ALA A 185 -0.37 4.64 10.37
C ALA A 185 0.59 3.94 9.40
N ALA A 186 0.26 3.87 8.10
CA ALA A 186 1.03 3.09 7.12
C ALA A 186 2.45 3.64 6.92
N ASP A 187 2.58 4.94 6.67
CA ASP A 187 3.89 5.59 6.51
C ASP A 187 4.67 5.63 7.81
N LEU A 188 3.99 5.75 8.96
CA LEU A 188 4.65 5.70 10.26
C LEU A 188 5.22 4.30 10.52
N ALA A 189 4.50 3.24 10.15
CA ALA A 189 4.98 1.88 10.25
C ALA A 189 6.17 1.62 9.32
N LEU A 190 6.08 2.05 8.05
CA LEU A 190 7.18 2.00 7.08
C LEU A 190 8.42 2.74 7.61
N TRP A 191 8.23 3.95 8.11
CA TRP A 191 9.29 4.79 8.69
C TRP A 191 9.98 4.09 9.86
N ASN A 192 9.21 3.57 10.82
CA ASN A 192 9.76 2.86 11.98
C ASN A 192 10.46 1.57 11.59
N ASP A 193 9.87 0.78 10.68
CA ASP A 193 10.48 -0.45 10.19
C ASP A 193 11.79 -0.19 9.46
N ALA A 194 11.81 0.78 8.55
CA ALA A 194 13.02 1.19 7.84
C ALA A 194 14.10 1.69 8.80
N TRP A 195 13.71 2.38 9.88
CA TRP A 195 14.64 2.80 10.91
C TRP A 195 15.27 1.61 11.66
N GLN A 196 14.46 0.62 12.04
CA GLN A 196 14.98 -0.61 12.67
C GLN A 196 15.85 -1.39 11.69
N ILE A 197 15.47 -1.45 10.42
CA ILE A 197 16.27 -2.00 9.30
C ILE A 197 17.40 -1.06 8.90
N ALA A 198 17.59 0.13 9.48
CA ALA A 198 18.79 0.94 9.30
C ALA A 198 19.69 0.83 10.52
N LYS A 199 19.18 0.38 11.67
CA LYS A 199 19.95 0.06 12.87
C LYS A 199 20.52 -1.36 12.90
N ALA A 200 19.70 -2.37 12.62
CA ALA A 200 20.00 -3.80 12.82
C ALA A 200 21.25 -4.37 12.10
N ALA A 201 21.74 -3.73 11.06
CA ALA A 201 22.98 -4.06 10.36
C ALA A 201 23.95 -2.87 10.26
N GLU A 202 23.73 -1.84 11.09
CA GLU A 202 24.73 -0.83 11.51
C GLU A 202 25.01 0.32 10.54
N PHE A 203 23.90 0.93 10.10
CA PHE A 203 23.65 1.95 9.09
C PHE A 203 24.37 1.77 7.73
N PHE A 204 23.65 1.15 6.80
CA PHE A 204 23.72 -0.27 6.47
C PHE A 204 24.08 -0.91 5.13
N ALA A 205 25.11 -1.73 4.97
CA ALA A 205 26.31 -2.11 5.70
C ALA A 205 27.30 -2.35 4.56
#